data_AF-A0AAD6G231-F1
#
_entry.id   AF-A0AAD6G231-F1
#
_cell.length_a   1.000
_cell.length_b   1.000
_cell.length_c   1.000
_cell.angle_alpha   90.00
_cell.angle_beta   90.00
_cell.angle_gamma   90.00
#
_symmetry.space_group_name_H-M   'P 1'
#
loop_
_entity.id
_entity.type
_entity.pdbx_description
1 polymer ?
#
loop_
_entity_poly.entity_id
_entity_poly.type
_entity_poly.pdbx_seq_one_letter_code
_entity_poly.pdbx_strand_id
1 'polypeptide(L)'
;MIFAYQAGAGFNPSRDFGSRLTLLAMGYSNDLFLNPYWFYGPWVGATSGVFMGAFLYDFMIFTGGESRVNYPLERTQRAMKKSCMKWKRRLHLDKREPTTAPVA
;
A
#
# COMPACT_ATOMS: atom_id res chain seq x y z
N MET A 1 -24.18 -14.30 -6.92
CA MET A 1 -22.83 -14.13 -6.33
C MET A 1 -22.13 -15.47 -6.33
N ILE A 2 -21.18 -15.70 -7.25
CA ILE A 2 -20.57 -17.03 -7.47
C ILE A 2 -19.73 -17.50 -6.27
N PHE A 3 -19.09 -16.58 -5.54
CA PHE A 3 -18.22 -16.92 -4.40
C PHE A 3 -18.91 -16.84 -3.03
N ALA A 4 -20.22 -16.54 -2.97
CA ALA A 4 -20.91 -16.34 -1.70
C ALA A 4 -21.17 -17.65 -0.94
N TYR A 5 -21.24 -18.79 -1.63
CA TYR A 5 -21.54 -20.08 -1.00
C TYR A 5 -20.47 -20.50 0.02
N GLN A 6 -19.20 -20.18 -0.24
CA GLN A 6 -18.08 -20.57 0.63
C GLN A 6 -17.83 -19.61 1.79
N ALA A 7 -18.15 -18.33 1.61
CA ALA A 7 -17.69 -17.27 2.52
C ALA A 7 -18.75 -16.20 2.86
N GLY A 8 -20.01 -16.42 2.48
CA GLY A 8 -21.11 -15.49 2.74
C GLY A 8 -20.96 -14.11 2.09
N ALA A 9 -20.04 -13.95 1.13
CA ALA A 9 -19.63 -12.65 0.56
C ALA A 9 -19.16 -11.62 1.61
N GLY A 10 -18.48 -12.08 2.66
CA GLY A 10 -17.90 -11.24 3.72
C GLY A 10 -16.69 -10.43 3.27
N PHE A 11 -16.85 -9.54 2.29
CA PHE A 11 -15.76 -8.69 1.76
C PHE A 11 -15.54 -7.40 2.58
N ASN A 12 -16.41 -7.12 3.54
CA ASN A 12 -16.33 -5.89 4.34
C ASN A 12 -16.20 -6.24 5.83
N PRO A 13 -15.05 -5.95 6.45
CA PRO A 13 -14.83 -6.24 7.87
C PRO A 13 -15.83 -5.52 8.78
N SER A 14 -16.23 -4.28 8.46
CA SER A 14 -17.21 -3.53 9.26
C SER A 14 -18.61 -4.13 9.22
N ARG A 15 -19.01 -4.72 8.08
CA ARG A 15 -20.30 -5.42 7.95
C ARG A 15 -20.36 -6.62 8.89
N ASP A 16 -19.28 -7.39 8.92
CA ASP A 16 -19.19 -8.61 9.72
C ASP A 16 -19.02 -8.30 11.21
N PHE A 17 -18.17 -7.33 11.55
CA PHE A 17 -17.94 -6.92 12.94
C PHE A 17 -19.17 -6.26 13.56
N GLY A 18 -19.83 -5.34 12.85
CA GLY A 18 -20.99 -4.61 13.36
C GLY A 18 -22.17 -5.54 13.67
N SER A 19 -22.49 -6.47 12.77
CA SER A 19 -23.57 -7.43 12.99
C SER A 19 -23.29 -8.38 14.16
N ARG A 20 -22.05 -8.84 14.34
CA ARG A 20 -21.63 -9.64 15.51
C ARG A 20 -21.74 -8.86 16.82
N LEU A 21 -21.37 -7.59 16.83
CA LEU A 21 -21.47 -6.73 18.01
C LEU A 21 -22.93 -6.48 18.41
N THR A 22 -23.82 -6.29 17.43
CA THR A 22 -25.26 -6.19 17.67
C THR A 22 -25.82 -7.47 18.29
N LEU A 23 -25.39 -8.65 17.82
CA LEU A 23 -25.82 -9.92 18.41
C LEU A 23 -25.32 -10.08 19.85
N LEU A 24 -24.07 -9.70 20.15
CA LEU A 24 -23.59 -9.65 21.54
C LEU A 24 -24.43 -8.72 22.42
N ALA A 25 -24.77 -7.52 21.91
CA ALA A 25 -25.59 -6.56 22.63
C ALA A 25 -27.03 -7.07 22.89
N MET A 26 -27.55 -7.92 21.99
CA MET A 26 -28.83 -8.61 22.16
C MET A 26 -28.77 -9.81 23.12
N GLY A 27 -27.61 -10.10 23.71
CA GLY A 27 -27.42 -11.18 24.67
C GLY A 27 -27.14 -12.54 24.02
N TYR A 28 -26.75 -12.58 22.74
CA TYR A 28 -26.23 -13.81 22.15
C TYR A 28 -24.86 -14.16 22.75
N SER A 29 -24.59 -15.47 22.81
CA SER A 29 -23.36 -16.01 23.39
C SER A 29 -22.11 -15.53 22.65
N ASN A 30 -20.98 -15.47 23.35
CA ASN A 30 -19.66 -15.09 22.80
C ASN A 30 -19.11 -16.10 21.77
N ASP A 31 -19.85 -17.18 21.48
CA ASP A 31 -19.51 -18.21 20.49
C ASP A 31 -19.24 -17.64 19.09
N LEU A 32 -19.79 -16.45 18.80
CA LEU A 32 -19.55 -15.68 17.58
C LEU A 32 -18.06 -15.33 17.35
N PHE A 33 -17.25 -15.26 18.42
CA PHE A 33 -15.82 -14.92 18.37
C PHE A 33 -14.90 -16.12 18.56
N LEU A 34 -15.44 -17.31 18.85
CA LEU A 34 -14.64 -18.51 19.07
C LEU A 34 -14.06 -19.07 17.76
N ASN A 35 -14.73 -18.86 16.63
CA ASN A 35 -14.27 -19.36 15.34
C ASN A 35 -13.32 -18.37 14.66
N PRO A 36 -12.02 -18.70 14.45
CA PRO A 36 -11.05 -17.75 13.91
C PRO A 36 -11.42 -17.20 12.52
N TYR A 37 -12.33 -17.85 11.79
CA TYR A 37 -12.87 -17.39 10.50
C TYR A 37 -13.43 -15.97 10.54
N TRP A 38 -13.96 -15.54 11.68
CA TRP A 38 -14.48 -14.19 11.85
C TRP A 38 -13.43 -13.09 11.62
N PHE A 39 -12.17 -13.40 11.91
CA PHE A 39 -11.06 -12.48 11.74
C PHE A 39 -10.40 -12.70 10.38
N TYR A 40 -9.92 -13.90 10.08
CA TYR A 40 -9.11 -14.09 8.87
C TYR A 40 -9.90 -13.94 7.57
N GLY A 41 -11.19 -14.29 7.54
CA GLY A 41 -11.98 -14.17 6.32
C GLY A 41 -12.24 -12.70 5.96
N PRO A 42 -13.08 -11.99 6.74
CA PRO A 42 -13.46 -10.61 6.43
C PRO A 42 -12.35 -9.58 6.62
N TRP A 43 -11.43 -9.75 7.58
CA TRP A 43 -10.36 -8.77 7.80
C TRP A 43 -9.15 -9.06 6.92
N VAL A 44 -8.52 -10.20 7.10
CA VAL A 44 -7.26 -10.51 6.41
C VAL A 44 -7.50 -10.74 4.93
N GLY A 45 -8.55 -11.49 4.57
CA GLY A 45 -8.94 -11.74 3.18
C GLY A 45 -9.31 -10.47 2.42
N ALA A 46 -10.16 -9.61 2.99
CA ALA A 46 -10.55 -8.37 2.30
C ALA A 46 -9.39 -7.36 2.20
N THR A 47 -8.60 -7.21 3.27
CA THR A 47 -7.47 -6.27 3.28
C THR A 47 -6.41 -6.68 2.26
N SER A 48 -6.03 -7.96 2.25
CA SER A 48 -5.07 -8.48 1.26
C SER A 48 -5.60 -8.39 -0.17
N GLY A 49 -6.91 -8.66 -0.36
CA GLY A 49 -7.57 -8.52 -1.66
C GLY A 49 -7.58 -7.10 -2.19
N VAL A 50 -7.82 -6.09 -1.34
CA VAL A 50 -7.76 -4.67 -1.73
C VAL A 50 -6.34 -4.29 -2.14
N PHE A 51 -5.33 -4.66 -1.36
CA PHE A 51 -3.94 -4.34 -1.72
C PHE A 51 -3.52 -5.02 -3.02
N MET A 52 -3.82 -6.31 -3.18
CA MET A 52 -3.47 -7.06 -4.39
C MET A 52 -4.25 -6.57 -5.61
N GLY A 53 -5.54 -6.27 -5.46
CA GLY A 53 -6.38 -5.73 -6.53
C GLY A 53 -5.98 -4.33 -6.94
N ALA A 54 -5.67 -3.45 -5.97
CA ALA A 54 -5.15 -2.11 -6.25
C ALA A 54 -3.79 -2.17 -6.96
N PHE A 55 -2.90 -3.05 -6.50
CA PHE A 55 -1.61 -3.28 -7.16
C PHE A 55 -1.79 -3.80 -8.59
N LEU A 56 -2.67 -4.77 -8.80
CA LEU A 56 -2.93 -5.34 -10.12
C LEU A 56 -3.57 -4.31 -11.07
N TYR A 57 -4.48 -3.49 -10.56
CA TYR A 57 -5.09 -2.40 -11.30
C TYR A 57 -4.05 -1.35 -11.71
N ASP A 58 -3.15 -0.97 -10.79
CA ASP A 58 -2.06 -0.04 -11.05
C ASP A 58 -1.04 -0.61 -12.06
N PHE A 59 -0.81 -1.92 -12.03
CA PHE A 59 0.13 -2.59 -12.92
C PHE A 59 -0.40 -2.80 -14.34
N MET A 60 -1.65 -3.28 -14.48
CA MET A 60 -2.18 -3.72 -15.77
C MET A 60 -2.99 -2.65 -16.51
N ILE A 61 -3.72 -1.81 -15.78
CA ILE A 61 -4.73 -0.92 -16.37
C ILE A 61 -4.30 0.54 -16.26
N PHE A 62 -3.66 0.92 -15.16
CA PHE A 62 -3.33 2.32 -14.92
C PHE A 62 -2.19 2.81 -15.82
N THR A 63 -2.55 3.65 -16.79
CA THR A 63 -1.64 4.29 -17.78
C THR A 63 -1.53 5.81 -17.57
N GLY A 64 -1.86 6.31 -16.38
CA GLY A 64 -1.74 7.73 -16.02
C GLY A 64 -0.31 8.10 -15.59
N GLY A 65 0.20 9.23 -16.05
CA GLY A 65 1.55 9.74 -15.75
C GLY A 65 1.81 10.22 -14.31
N GLU A 66 0.94 9.82 -13.37
CA GLU A 66 0.92 10.20 -11.95
C GLU A 66 0.95 9.01 -10.98
N SER A 67 0.95 7.75 -11.47
CA SER A 67 1.09 6.54 -10.63
C SER A 67 2.51 6.15 -10.32
N ARG A 68 2.74 5.75 -9.06
CA ARG A 68 4.06 5.35 -8.51
C ARG A 68 4.69 4.14 -9.20
N VAL A 69 3.91 3.25 -9.83
CA VAL A 69 4.41 2.03 -10.47
C VAL A 69 4.63 2.19 -11.98
N ASN A 70 3.79 2.98 -12.67
CA ASN A 70 3.88 3.21 -14.11
C ASN A 70 4.33 4.64 -14.46
N TYR A 71 5.39 5.15 -13.81
CA TYR A 71 6.03 6.38 -14.28
C TYR A 71 6.86 6.09 -15.53
N PRO A 72 6.78 6.90 -16.61
CA PRO A 72 7.78 6.86 -17.66
C PRO A 72 9.16 7.08 -17.03
N LEU A 73 10.06 6.11 -17.25
CA LEU A 73 11.37 5.99 -16.59
C LEU A 73 12.16 7.31 -16.56
N GLU A 74 12.02 8.13 -17.59
CA GLU A 74 12.67 9.43 -17.72
C GLU A 74 12.30 10.43 -16.61
N ARG A 75 11.05 10.42 -16.10
CA ARG A 75 10.62 11.32 -15.03
C ARG A 75 11.11 10.86 -13.65
N THR A 76 11.09 9.56 -13.39
CA THR A 76 11.62 8.96 -12.16
C THR A 76 13.11 9.21 -12.02
N GLN A 77 13.87 9.02 -13.09
CA GLN A 77 15.31 9.31 -13.13
C GLN A 77 15.60 10.80 -12.85
N ARG A 78 14.80 11.72 -13.40
CA ARG A 78 14.94 13.17 -13.13
C ARG A 78 14.64 13.51 -11.67
N ALA A 79 13.60 12.92 -11.07
CA ALA A 79 13.26 13.14 -9.66
C ALA A 79 14.35 12.58 -8.73
N MET A 80 14.86 11.38 -9.02
CA MET A 80 15.93 10.74 -8.25
C MET A 80 17.25 11.51 -8.36
N LYS A 81 17.60 12.01 -9.56
CA LYS A 81 18.79 12.86 -9.77
C LYS A 81 18.66 14.19 -9.00
N LYS A 82 17.48 14.80 -8.95
CA LYS A 82 17.22 16.00 -8.13
C LYS A 82 17.34 15.73 -6.63
N SER A 83 16.80 14.62 -6.14
CA SER A 83 16.96 14.22 -4.73
C SER A 83 18.42 13.94 -4.39
N CYS A 84 19.15 13.20 -5.23
CA CYS A 84 20.56 12.91 -5.03
C CYS A 84 21.42 14.19 -5.02
N MET A 85 21.18 15.13 -5.95
CA MET A 85 21.86 16.44 -5.97
C MET A 85 21.54 17.28 -4.73
N LYS A 86 20.28 17.26 -4.26
CA LYS A 86 19.87 17.97 -3.03
C LYS A 86 20.59 17.40 -1.80
N TRP A 87 20.68 16.08 -1.69
CA TRP A 87 21.39 15.43 -0.59
C TRP A 87 22.90 15.60 -0.68
N LYS A 88 23.49 15.54 -1.88
CA LYS A 88 24.92 15.84 -2.09
C LYS A 88 25.29 17.25 -1.64
N ARG A 89 24.43 18.24 -1.94
CA ARG A 89 24.60 19.64 -1.51
C ARG A 89 24.42 19.80 0.01
N ARG A 90 23.43 19.12 0.61
CA ARG A 90 23.19 19.16 2.07
C ARG A 90 24.30 18.51 2.88
N LEU A 91 24.91 17.45 2.35
CA LEU A 91 26.00 16.73 3.00
C LEU A 91 27.38 17.36 2.73
N HIS A 92 27.44 18.51 2.02
CA HIS A 92 28.68 19.19 1.65
C HIS A 92 29.77 18.24 1.10
N LEU A 93 29.35 17.19 0.38
CA LEU A 93 30.23 16.18 -0.21
C LEU A 93 30.96 16.68 -1.46
N ASP A 94 30.96 18.00 -1.69
CA ASP A 94 31.67 18.63 -2.78
C ASP A 94 33.15 18.71 -2.39
N LYS A 95 33.93 17.70 -2.83
CA LYS A 95 35.39 17.78 -2.76
C LYS A 95 35.79 18.96 -3.63
N ARG A 96 36.11 20.10 -3.01
CA ARG A 96 36.86 21.15 -3.68
C ARG A 96 38.23 20.58 -4.00
N GLU A 97 38.45 20.21 -5.26
CA GLU A 97 39.81 19.99 -5.74
C GLU A 97 40.57 21.32 -5.56
N PRO A 98 41.74 21.31 -4.91
CA PRO A 98 42.53 22.52 -4.76
C PRO A 98 42.97 22.97 -6.16
N THR A 99 42.52 24.15 -6.57
CA THR A 99 43.01 24.87 -7.75
C THR A 99 44.53 24.94 -7.67
N THR A 100 45.23 24.08 -8.41
CA THR A 100 46.65 24.30 -8.72
C THR A 100 46.71 25.49 -9.66
N ALA A 101 46.93 26.68 -9.09
CA ALA A 101 47.24 27.87 -9.87
C ALA A 101 48.49 27.60 -10.71
N PRO A 102 48.53 28.01 -12.00
CA PRO A 102 49.74 27.90 -12.79
C PRO A 102 50.77 28.85 -12.17
N VAL A 103 51.87 28.28 -11.67
CA VAL A 103 53.05 29.05 -11.29
C VAL A 103 53.77 29.40 -12.59
N ALA A 104 54.14 30.68 -12.70
CA ALA A 104 54.72 31.36 -13.86
C ALA A 104 55.99 30.70 -14.43
#